data_AF-S8EYB1-F1
#
_entry.id   AF-S8EYB1-F1
#
_cell.length_a   1.000
_cell.length_b   1.000
_cell.length_c   1.000
_cell.angle_alpha   90.00
_cell.angle_beta   90.00
_cell.angle_gamma   90.00
#
_symmetry.space_group_name_H-M   'P 1'
#
loop_
_entity.id
_entity.type
_entity.pdbx_description
1 polymer ?
#
loop_
_entity_poly.entity_id
_entity_poly.type
_entity_poly.pdbx_seq_one_letter_code
_entity_poly.pdbx_strand_id
1 'polypeptide(L)'
;MTNEEWTRQRKDNHKEVERRRRGNINDGINELGRIVPNGSGEKAKGAILSRAVQYIHHLKENEARNIEKWTLEKLLMDQAMGDLQAQLEEMRRMWEEERIARERIQSELEVLRGLQQGLSLGAAQAAAAAAVANMSSTAPPLPPAVQKVAENSARSQDREGGSSPSHSNKREREEEDGKEGDVDESGAGDGHDPKKARTE
;
A
#
# COMPACT_ATOMS: atom_id res chain seq x y z
N MET A 1 63.43 -17.44 6.42
CA MET A 1 62.87 -16.78 5.23
C MET A 1 63.78 -15.62 4.89
N THR A 2 64.31 -15.60 3.68
CA THR A 2 65.17 -14.50 3.22
C THR A 2 64.33 -13.24 2.93
N ASN A 3 64.94 -12.06 3.03
CA ASN A 3 64.27 -10.77 2.76
C ASN A 3 63.63 -10.71 1.35
N GLU A 4 64.22 -11.44 0.41
CA GLU A 4 63.72 -11.61 -0.96
C GLU A 4 62.43 -12.44 -1.04
N GLU A 5 62.32 -13.51 -0.24
CA GLU A 5 61.11 -14.34 -0.15
C GLU A 5 59.94 -13.55 0.44
N TRP A 6 60.18 -12.75 1.48
CA TRP A 6 59.16 -11.90 2.09
C TRP A 6 58.65 -10.83 1.11
N THR A 7 59.55 -10.20 0.37
CA THR A 7 59.19 -9.19 -0.65
C THR A 7 58.38 -9.81 -1.78
N ARG A 8 58.74 -11.02 -2.21
CA ARG A 8 57.98 -11.78 -3.23
C ARG A 8 56.60 -12.17 -2.74
N GLN A 9 56.50 -12.70 -1.52
CA GLN A 9 55.22 -13.09 -0.91
C GLN A 9 54.27 -11.90 -0.81
N ARG A 10 54.77 -10.71 -0.44
CA ARG A 10 53.95 -9.49 -0.36
C ARG A 10 53.44 -9.06 -1.74
N LYS A 11 54.27 -9.15 -2.78
CA LYS A 11 53.87 -8.84 -4.17
C LYS A 11 52.83 -9.83 -4.69
N ASP A 12 53.00 -11.12 -4.43
CA ASP A 12 52.07 -12.15 -4.89
C ASP A 12 50.74 -12.07 -4.13
N ASN A 13 50.77 -11.78 -2.83
CA ASN A 13 49.57 -11.49 -2.06
C ASN A 13 48.81 -10.27 -2.60
N HIS A 14 49.52 -9.18 -2.92
CA HIS A 14 48.89 -8.00 -3.51
C HIS A 14 48.23 -8.30 -4.87
N LYS A 15 48.89 -9.09 -5.73
CA LYS A 15 48.31 -9.57 -7.00
C LYS A 15 47.09 -10.46 -6.77
N GLU A 16 47.12 -11.31 -5.74
CA GLU A 16 45.99 -12.18 -5.38
C GLU A 16 44.78 -11.31 -5.00
N VAL A 17 44.96 -10.29 -4.17
CA VAL A 17 43.89 -9.37 -3.78
C VAL A 17 43.28 -8.66 -4.99
N GLU A 18 44.10 -8.10 -5.87
CA GLU A 18 43.62 -7.40 -7.08
C GLU A 18 42.97 -8.37 -8.10
N ARG A 19 43.52 -9.58 -8.23
CA ARG A 19 42.88 -10.82 -8.67
C ARG A 19 41.38 -10.88 -8.40
N ARG A 20 41.08 -11.03 -7.11
CA ARG A 20 39.73 -11.25 -6.60
C ARG A 20 38.85 -10.04 -6.81
N ARG A 21 39.37 -8.83 -6.58
CA ARG A 21 38.65 -7.59 -6.84
C ARG A 21 38.17 -7.52 -8.30
N ARG A 22 39.03 -7.83 -9.27
CA ARG A 22 38.67 -7.87 -10.69
C ARG A 22 37.64 -8.96 -11.01
N GLY A 23 37.79 -10.14 -10.41
CA GLY A 23 36.80 -11.23 -10.50
C GLY A 23 35.42 -10.75 -10.06
N ASN A 24 35.31 -10.22 -8.84
CA ASN A 24 34.04 -9.75 -8.28
C ASN A 24 33.38 -8.65 -9.13
N ILE A 25 34.16 -7.72 -9.68
CA ILE A 25 33.63 -6.68 -10.58
C ILE A 25 33.09 -7.30 -11.88
N ASN A 26 33.82 -8.27 -12.46
CA ASN A 26 33.36 -8.96 -13.66
C ASN A 26 32.07 -9.73 -13.41
N ASP A 27 32.00 -10.42 -12.29
CA ASP A 27 30.83 -11.20 -11.89
C ASP A 27 29.62 -10.29 -11.69
N GLY A 28 29.80 -9.14 -11.02
CA GLY A 28 28.76 -8.14 -10.86
C GLY A 28 28.24 -7.58 -12.19
N ILE A 29 29.14 -7.27 -13.14
CA ILE A 29 28.74 -6.79 -14.47
C ILE A 29 28.00 -7.89 -15.26
N ASN A 30 28.46 -9.13 -15.17
CA ASN A 30 27.80 -10.26 -15.85
C ASN A 30 26.40 -10.50 -15.29
N GLU A 31 26.20 -10.34 -13.98
CA GLU A 31 24.89 -10.48 -13.35
C GLU A 31 23.93 -9.36 -13.79
N LEU A 32 24.41 -8.11 -13.88
CA LEU A 32 23.64 -7.02 -14.50
C LEU A 32 23.22 -7.35 -15.93
N GLY A 33 24.11 -7.98 -16.71
CA GLY A 33 23.79 -8.44 -18.07
C GLY A 33 22.64 -9.45 -18.14
N ARG A 34 22.45 -10.29 -17.12
CA ARG A 34 21.38 -11.29 -17.10
C ARG A 34 20.00 -10.69 -16.84
N ILE A 35 19.91 -9.66 -16.01
CA ILE A 35 18.64 -9.04 -15.60
C ILE A 35 18.18 -7.93 -16.55
N VAL A 36 19.11 -7.36 -17.31
CA VAL A 36 18.82 -6.28 -18.27
C VAL A 36 18.32 -6.88 -19.59
N PRO A 37 17.23 -6.35 -20.18
CA PRO A 37 16.75 -6.79 -21.47
C PRO A 37 17.84 -6.79 -22.54
N ASN A 38 17.94 -7.87 -23.30
CA ASN A 38 18.96 -8.07 -24.34
C ASN A 38 20.42 -8.01 -23.82
N GLY A 39 20.66 -8.10 -22.51
CA GLY A 39 22.00 -8.13 -21.93
C GLY A 39 22.63 -9.53 -21.90
N SER A 40 21.81 -10.59 -22.01
CA SER A 40 22.31 -11.97 -22.00
C SER A 40 23.15 -12.25 -23.24
N GLY A 41 24.44 -12.50 -23.04
CA GLY A 41 25.41 -12.73 -24.11
C GLY A 41 26.16 -11.49 -24.59
N GLU A 42 25.84 -10.29 -24.07
CA GLU A 42 26.61 -9.07 -24.33
C GLU A 42 27.97 -9.17 -23.61
N LYS A 43 29.07 -8.93 -24.33
CA LYS A 43 30.44 -9.03 -23.78
C LYS A 43 31.05 -7.66 -23.48
N ALA A 44 30.46 -6.60 -24.04
CA ALA A 44 30.93 -5.24 -23.83
C ALA A 44 30.42 -4.69 -22.49
N LYS A 45 31.32 -4.62 -21.49
CA LYS A 45 31.00 -4.08 -20.15
C LYS A 45 30.35 -2.69 -20.20
N GLY A 46 30.83 -1.80 -21.08
CA GLY A 46 30.26 -0.47 -21.25
C GLY A 46 28.82 -0.47 -21.75
N ALA A 47 28.49 -1.39 -22.67
CA ALA A 47 27.15 -1.53 -23.21
C ALA A 47 26.18 -2.08 -22.15
N ILE A 48 26.60 -3.09 -21.37
CA ILE A 48 25.82 -3.62 -20.25
C ILE A 48 25.48 -2.52 -19.25
N LEU A 49 26.48 -1.72 -18.84
CA LEU A 49 26.27 -0.62 -17.90
C LEU A 49 25.33 0.45 -18.44
N SER A 50 25.50 0.87 -19.70
CA SER A 50 24.63 1.87 -20.31
C SER A 50 23.18 1.39 -20.42
N ARG A 51 22.96 0.13 -20.83
CA ARG A 51 21.62 -0.46 -20.88
C ARG A 51 21.02 -0.65 -19.49
N ALA A 52 21.82 -1.03 -18.49
CA ALA A 52 21.34 -1.14 -17.11
C ALA A 52 20.80 0.20 -16.60
N VAL A 53 21.50 1.31 -16.87
CA VAL A 53 21.03 2.65 -16.50
C VAL A 53 19.72 3.00 -17.21
N GLN A 54 19.63 2.77 -18.53
CA GLN A 54 18.39 3.00 -19.28
C GLN A 54 17.24 2.15 -18.75
N TYR A 55 17.50 0.89 -18.43
CA TYR A 55 16.49 -0.02 -17.92
C TYR A 55 15.97 0.40 -16.55
N ILE A 56 16.86 0.86 -15.65
CA ILE A 56 16.44 1.42 -14.35
C ILE A 56 15.53 2.64 -14.54
N HIS A 57 15.87 3.56 -15.46
CA HIS A 57 15.00 4.69 -15.77
C HIS A 57 13.63 4.24 -16.31
N HIS A 58 13.63 3.30 -17.25
CA HIS A 58 12.40 2.75 -17.81
C HIS A 58 11.55 2.05 -16.75
N LEU A 59 12.15 1.28 -15.83
CA LEU A 59 11.43 0.64 -14.73
C LEU A 59 10.79 1.67 -13.80
N LYS A 60 11.51 2.74 -13.45
CA LYS A 60 10.97 3.83 -12.61
C LYS A 60 9.80 4.55 -13.28
N GLU A 61 9.91 4.86 -14.57
CA GLU A 61 8.83 5.48 -15.34
C GLU A 61 7.64 4.53 -15.52
N ASN A 62 7.90 3.25 -15.73
CA ASN A 62 6.86 2.22 -15.84
C ASN A 62 6.13 2.01 -14.50
N GLU A 63 6.84 2.06 -13.37
CA GLU A 63 6.24 2.02 -12.04
C GLU A 63 5.32 3.23 -11.80
N ALA A 64 5.78 4.43 -12.14
CA ALA A 64 4.94 5.64 -12.05
C ALA A 64 3.67 5.52 -12.91
N ARG A 65 3.81 5.08 -14.17
CA ARG A 65 2.65 4.84 -15.06
C ARG A 65 1.70 3.78 -14.53
N ASN A 66 2.22 2.71 -13.93
CA ASN A 66 1.40 1.66 -13.32
C ASN A 66 0.61 2.19 -12.13
N ILE A 67 1.22 3.03 -11.29
CA ILE A 67 0.55 3.67 -10.15
C ILE A 67 -0.58 4.59 -10.66
N GLU A 68 -0.31 5.43 -11.66
CA GLU A 68 -1.32 6.32 -12.25
C GLU A 68 -2.49 5.54 -12.85
N LYS A 69 -2.19 4.50 -13.65
CA LYS A 69 -3.20 3.62 -14.25
C LYS A 69 -4.06 2.96 -13.18
N TRP A 70 -3.44 2.34 -12.18
CA TRP A 70 -4.15 1.67 -11.10
C TRP A 70 -5.02 2.66 -10.30
N THR A 71 -4.50 3.85 -10.01
CA THR A 71 -5.24 4.90 -9.28
C THR A 71 -6.47 5.36 -10.08
N LEU A 72 -6.33 5.54 -11.39
CA LEU A 72 -7.45 5.91 -12.26
C LEU A 72 -8.50 4.80 -12.36
N GLU A 73 -8.07 3.56 -12.59
CA GLU A 73 -8.96 2.40 -12.66
C GLU A 73 -9.72 2.21 -11.33
N LYS A 74 -9.03 2.37 -10.19
CA LYS A 74 -9.64 2.32 -8.87
C LYS A 74 -10.72 3.39 -8.73
N LEU A 75 -10.41 4.65 -9.03
CA LEU A 75 -11.36 5.76 -8.89
C LEU A 75 -12.61 5.58 -9.77
N LEU A 76 -12.43 5.07 -11.00
CA LEU A 76 -13.55 4.76 -11.90
C LEU A 76 -14.41 3.61 -11.36
N MET A 77 -13.79 2.56 -10.82
CA MET A 77 -14.51 1.45 -10.22
C MET A 77 -15.28 1.88 -8.97
N ASP A 78 -14.66 2.70 -8.11
CA ASP A 78 -15.28 3.25 -6.90
C ASP A 78 -16.48 4.13 -7.24
N GLN A 79 -16.38 4.97 -8.29
CA GLN A 79 -17.50 5.76 -8.78
C GLN A 79 -18.64 4.88 -9.31
N ALA A 80 -18.34 3.91 -10.17
CA ALA A 80 -19.34 3.01 -10.72
C ALA A 80 -20.03 2.17 -9.63
N MET A 81 -19.26 1.71 -8.63
CA MET A 81 -19.80 1.02 -7.46
C MET A 81 -20.72 1.93 -6.65
N GLY A 82 -20.35 3.20 -6.45
CA GLY A 82 -21.20 4.20 -5.79
C GLY A 82 -22.51 4.43 -6.53
N ASP A 83 -22.47 4.57 -7.86
CA ASP A 83 -23.66 4.76 -8.69
C ASP A 83 -24.60 3.54 -8.64
N LEU A 84 -24.05 2.33 -8.68
CA LEU A 84 -24.82 1.09 -8.54
C LEU A 84 -25.45 0.95 -7.15
N GLN A 85 -24.72 1.33 -6.10
CA GLN A 85 -25.26 1.36 -4.72
C GLN A 85 -26.42 2.35 -4.60
N ALA A 86 -26.29 3.56 -5.16
CA ALA A 86 -27.35 4.56 -5.18
C ALA A 86 -28.60 4.06 -5.94
N GLN A 87 -28.42 3.39 -7.09
CA GLN A 87 -29.54 2.78 -7.82
C GLN A 87 -30.23 1.68 -7.02
N LEU A 88 -29.48 0.85 -6.31
CA LEU A 88 -30.05 -0.19 -5.44
C LEU A 88 -30.83 0.41 -4.27
N GLU A 89 -30.31 1.46 -3.63
CA GLU A 89 -31.00 2.17 -2.56
C GLU A 89 -32.30 2.81 -3.05
N GLU A 90 -32.27 3.45 -4.22
CA GLU A 90 -33.46 4.05 -4.83
C GLU A 90 -34.51 3.00 -5.22
N MET A 91 -34.09 1.88 -5.82
CA MET A 91 -35.01 0.77 -6.11
C MET A 91 -35.61 0.18 -4.84
N ARG A 92 -34.84 0.05 -3.76
CA ARG A 92 -35.34 -0.40 -2.45
C ARG A 92 -36.34 0.61 -1.87
N ARG A 93 -36.08 1.92 -1.99
CA ARG A 93 -36.99 2.99 -1.55
C ARG A 93 -38.32 2.92 -2.31
N MET A 94 -38.28 2.87 -3.63
CA MET A 94 -39.49 2.74 -4.46
C MET A 94 -40.28 1.47 -4.14
N TRP A 95 -39.60 0.34 -3.93
CA TRP A 95 -40.25 -0.92 -3.56
C TRP A 95 -40.95 -0.82 -2.21
N GLU A 96 -40.31 -0.19 -1.22
CA GLU A 96 -40.89 -0.01 0.11
C GLU A 96 -42.08 0.95 0.09
N GLU A 97 -42.00 2.04 -0.69
CA GLU A 97 -43.12 2.96 -0.90
C GLU A 97 -44.32 2.27 -1.53
N GLU A 98 -44.09 1.48 -2.57
CA GLU A 98 -45.10 0.67 -3.25
C GLU A 98 -45.68 -0.39 -2.30
N ARG A 99 -44.85 -1.01 -1.45
CA ARG A 99 -45.26 -1.98 -0.43
C ARG A 99 -46.20 -1.32 0.58
N ILE A 100 -45.82 -0.17 1.14
CA ILE A 100 -46.63 0.59 2.11
C ILE A 100 -47.95 1.05 1.48
N ALA A 101 -47.92 1.54 0.23
CA ALA A 101 -49.12 1.95 -0.49
C ALA A 101 -50.09 0.78 -0.70
N ARG A 102 -49.56 -0.40 -1.10
CA ARG A 102 -50.36 -1.62 -1.23
C ARG A 102 -50.96 -2.07 0.09
N GLU A 103 -50.17 -2.06 1.16
CA GLU A 103 -50.60 -2.41 2.51
C GLU A 103 -51.75 -1.51 2.97
N ARG A 104 -51.63 -0.20 2.74
CA ARG A 104 -52.68 0.78 3.04
C ARG A 104 -53.96 0.49 2.27
N ILE A 105 -53.89 0.32 0.94
CA ILE A 105 -55.08 0.05 0.12
C ILE A 105 -55.72 -1.28 0.52
N GLN A 106 -54.93 -2.32 0.79
CA GLN A 106 -55.44 -3.61 1.28
C GLN A 106 -56.20 -3.45 2.60
N SER A 107 -55.64 -2.69 3.55
CA SER A 107 -56.31 -2.43 4.83
C SER A 107 -57.65 -1.68 4.64
N GLU A 108 -57.70 -0.69 3.76
CA GLU A 108 -58.93 0.05 3.44
C GLU A 108 -59.98 -0.87 2.80
N LEU A 109 -59.57 -1.74 1.87
CA LEU A 109 -60.45 -2.74 1.25
C LEU A 109 -61.00 -3.76 2.26
N GLU A 110 -60.19 -4.21 3.22
CA GLU A 110 -60.62 -5.15 4.25
C GLU A 110 -61.62 -4.53 5.22
N VAL A 111 -61.42 -3.27 5.61
CA VAL A 111 -62.41 -2.53 6.40
C VAL A 111 -63.73 -2.44 5.64
N LEU A 112 -63.72 -2.01 4.37
CA LEU A 112 -64.93 -1.91 3.54
C LEU A 112 -65.63 -3.26 3.36
N ARG A 113 -64.87 -4.33 3.14
CA ARG A 113 -65.40 -5.70 3.07
C ARG A 113 -66.07 -6.12 4.38
N GLY A 114 -65.46 -5.79 5.52
CA GLY A 114 -66.02 -6.08 6.83
C GLY A 114 -67.35 -5.35 7.09
N LEU A 115 -67.42 -4.06 6.75
CA LEU A 115 -68.66 -3.28 6.84
C LEU A 115 -69.76 -3.87 5.95
N GLN A 116 -69.42 -4.28 4.71
CA GLN A 116 -70.38 -4.92 3.80
C GLN A 116 -70.93 -6.24 4.36
N GLN A 117 -70.13 -6.97 5.14
CA GLN A 117 -70.53 -8.21 5.82
C GLN A 117 -71.32 -7.98 7.12
N GLY A 118 -71.63 -6.73 7.47
CA GLY A 118 -72.42 -6.38 8.66
C GLY A 118 -71.62 -6.29 9.95
N LEU A 119 -70.29 -6.25 9.89
CA LEU A 119 -69.45 -6.00 11.07
C LEU A 119 -69.55 -4.54 11.50
N SER A 120 -69.43 -4.30 12.82
CA SER A 120 -69.29 -2.93 13.34
C SER A 120 -67.95 -2.32 12.89
N LEU A 121 -67.88 -0.99 12.79
CA LEU A 121 -66.67 -0.28 12.34
C LEU A 121 -65.40 -0.71 13.12
N GLY A 122 -65.52 -0.85 14.45
CA GLY A 122 -64.40 -1.30 15.29
C GLY A 122 -64.01 -2.76 15.05
N ALA A 123 -64.98 -3.65 14.80
CA ALA A 123 -64.70 -5.05 14.47
C ALA A 123 -64.08 -5.20 13.07
N ALA A 124 -64.52 -4.39 12.10
CA ALA A 124 -63.94 -4.36 10.75
C ALA A 124 -62.51 -3.81 10.73
N GLN A 125 -62.21 -2.77 11.54
CA GLN A 125 -60.85 -2.25 11.72
C GLN A 125 -59.92 -3.26 12.40
N ALA A 126 -60.41 -3.99 13.40
CA ALA A 126 -59.63 -5.05 14.04
C ALA A 126 -59.35 -6.23 13.09
N ALA A 127 -60.31 -6.59 12.25
CA ALA A 127 -60.13 -7.64 11.24
C ALA A 127 -59.11 -7.24 10.16
N ALA A 128 -59.14 -5.98 9.71
CA ALA A 128 -58.15 -5.45 8.76
C ALA A 128 -56.73 -5.42 9.35
N ALA A 129 -56.58 -4.96 10.60
CA ALA A 129 -55.28 -4.97 11.27
C ALA A 129 -54.69 -6.39 11.42
N ALA A 130 -55.54 -7.39 11.70
CA ALA A 130 -55.12 -8.78 11.82
C ALA A 130 -54.73 -9.41 10.47
N ALA A 131 -55.44 -9.08 9.39
CA ALA A 131 -55.15 -9.61 8.07
C ALA A 131 -53.88 -8.99 7.45
N VAL A 132 -53.67 -7.68 7.60
CA VAL A 132 -52.44 -6.98 7.22
C VAL A 132 -51.20 -7.54 7.95
N ALA A 133 -51.32 -7.83 9.25
CA ALA A 133 -50.25 -8.46 10.04
C ALA A 133 -49.90 -9.88 9.57
N ASN A 134 -50.86 -10.60 8.99
CA ASN A 134 -50.64 -11.94 8.47
C ASN A 134 -50.07 -11.94 7.03
N MET A 135 -50.27 -10.86 6.27
CA MET A 135 -49.68 -10.71 4.93
C MET A 135 -48.21 -10.26 5.00
N SER A 136 -47.87 -9.41 5.96
CA SER A 136 -46.50 -8.92 6.18
C SER A 136 -45.51 -10.01 6.62
N SER A 137 -45.98 -11.10 7.23
CA SER A 137 -45.16 -12.28 7.58
C SER A 137 -44.86 -13.22 6.39
N THR A 138 -45.55 -13.04 5.25
CA THR A 138 -45.42 -13.91 4.06
C THR A 138 -44.53 -13.28 2.97
N ALA A 139 -44.11 -12.03 3.14
CA ALA A 139 -43.18 -11.36 2.24
C ALA A 139 -41.77 -11.95 2.37
N PRO A 140 -41.08 -12.30 1.26
CA PRO A 140 -39.71 -12.80 1.34
C PRO A 140 -38.84 -11.74 2.03
N PRO A 141 -37.95 -12.14 2.96
CA PRO A 141 -37.08 -11.18 3.63
C PRO A 141 -36.24 -10.46 2.59
N LEU A 142 -36.23 -9.13 2.67
CA LEU A 142 -35.30 -8.31 1.91
C LEU A 142 -33.88 -8.88 2.11
N PRO A 143 -33.08 -9.07 1.04
CA PRO A 143 -31.70 -9.46 1.21
C PRO A 143 -31.03 -8.43 2.13
N PRO A 144 -30.24 -8.90 3.13
CA PRO A 144 -29.64 -8.02 4.12
C PRO A 144 -28.97 -6.86 3.39
N ALA A 145 -29.15 -5.66 3.93
CA ALA A 145 -28.41 -4.49 3.46
C ALA A 145 -26.95 -4.93 3.30
N VAL A 146 -26.39 -4.72 2.11
CA VAL A 146 -24.96 -4.96 1.87
C VAL A 146 -24.27 -4.12 2.93
N GLN A 147 -23.77 -4.77 3.98
CA GLN A 147 -23.04 -4.10 5.03
C GLN A 147 -21.94 -3.36 4.28
N LYS A 148 -21.88 -2.03 4.45
CA LYS A 148 -20.70 -1.27 4.07
C LYS A 148 -19.53 -2.02 4.69
N VAL A 149 -18.78 -2.73 3.87
CA VAL A 149 -17.49 -3.25 4.28
C VAL A 149 -16.73 -1.97 4.54
N ALA A 150 -16.63 -1.60 5.82
CA ALA A 150 -15.71 -0.60 6.26
C ALA A 150 -14.35 -1.15 5.83
N GLU A 151 -13.84 -0.67 4.70
CA GLU A 151 -12.44 -0.82 4.36
C GLU A 151 -11.69 -0.24 5.54
N ASN A 152 -11.14 -1.13 6.38
CA ASN A 152 -10.08 -0.81 7.30
C ASN A 152 -8.87 -0.37 6.47
N SER A 153 -8.91 0.86 5.96
CA SER A 153 -7.75 1.56 5.41
C SER A 153 -7.07 2.31 6.56
N ALA A 154 -6.70 1.53 7.58
CA ALA A 154 -5.73 1.92 8.56
C ALA A 154 -4.86 0.70 8.80
N ARG A 155 -3.59 0.80 8.37
CA ARG A 155 -2.45 -0.06 8.68
C ARG A 155 -2.16 -1.19 7.68
N SER A 156 -1.45 -0.81 6.62
CA SER A 156 -0.38 -1.64 6.05
C SER A 156 0.80 -0.73 5.71
N GLN A 157 1.30 -0.07 6.75
CA GLN A 157 2.73 0.21 6.84
C GLN A 157 3.39 -1.02 7.44
N ASP A 158 4.54 -1.36 6.86
CA ASP A 158 5.60 -2.24 7.35
C ASP A 158 5.63 -3.70 6.86
N ARG A 159 6.59 -3.88 5.93
CA ARG A 159 7.70 -4.85 6.00
C ARG A 159 7.37 -6.34 5.87
N GLU A 160 7.68 -6.86 4.69
CA GLU A 160 8.32 -8.17 4.56
C GLU A 160 9.70 -8.02 3.89
N GLY A 161 10.66 -7.54 4.69
CA GLY A 161 12.04 -8.03 4.60
C GLY A 161 12.18 -9.10 5.68
N GLY A 162 12.31 -10.35 5.25
CA GLY A 162 12.36 -11.50 6.16
C GLY A 162 13.55 -11.44 7.12
N SER A 163 13.29 -11.74 8.39
CA SER A 163 14.31 -12.11 9.36
C SER A 163 13.78 -13.23 10.25
N SER A 164 14.61 -14.26 10.44
CA SER A 164 14.55 -15.22 11.54
C SER A 164 15.91 -15.93 11.62
N PRO A 165 16.33 -16.45 12.79
CA PRO A 165 16.15 -15.90 14.14
C PRO A 165 17.48 -15.87 14.93
N SER A 166 17.48 -15.10 16.01
CA SER A 166 18.58 -14.99 16.96
C SER A 166 18.88 -16.32 17.68
N HIS A 167 20.16 -16.64 17.82
CA HIS A 167 20.68 -17.50 18.89
C HIS A 167 21.43 -16.62 19.89
N SER A 168 21.01 -16.73 21.14
CA SER A 168 21.64 -16.19 22.33
C SER A 168 23.04 -16.78 22.53
N ASN A 169 24.03 -15.92 22.82
CA ASN A 169 24.97 -16.30 23.86
C ASN A 169 25.62 -15.09 24.57
N LYS A 170 25.55 -15.22 25.89
CA LYS A 170 26.13 -14.43 26.98
C LYS A 170 27.66 -14.43 26.88
N ARG A 171 28.30 -13.28 27.13
CA ARG A 171 29.63 -13.18 27.77
C ARG A 171 29.93 -11.75 28.21
N GLU A 172 30.19 -11.64 29.51
CA GLU A 172 30.67 -10.49 30.27
C GLU A 172 32.09 -10.09 29.83
N ARG A 173 32.42 -8.78 29.89
CA ARG A 173 33.73 -8.32 30.36
C ARG A 173 33.71 -6.84 30.73
N GLU A 174 34.40 -6.56 31.84
CA GLU A 174 34.48 -5.34 32.65
C GLU A 174 35.32 -4.19 32.04
N GLU A 175 35.04 -3.00 32.58
CA GLU A 175 35.88 -1.81 32.86
C GLU A 175 37.03 -1.43 31.93
N GLU A 176 37.05 -0.15 31.49
CA GLU A 176 37.96 0.82 32.13
C GLU A 176 37.59 2.28 31.81
N ASP A 177 37.85 3.10 32.84
CA ASP A 177 37.61 4.52 33.03
C ASP A 177 38.51 5.40 32.13
N GLY A 178 38.05 6.61 31.80
CA GLY A 178 38.83 7.55 30.99
C GLY A 178 38.21 8.95 30.94
N LYS A 179 38.46 9.71 32.01
CA LYS A 179 38.14 11.12 32.23
C LYS A 179 38.98 12.07 31.35
N GLU A 180 38.55 13.34 31.36
CA GLU A 180 39.21 14.58 30.89
C GLU A 180 38.77 15.05 29.49
N GLY A 181 38.41 16.30 29.25
CA GLY A 181 38.39 17.49 30.11
C GLY A 181 37.75 18.64 29.33
N ASP A 182 36.96 19.44 30.02
CA ASP A 182 36.39 20.70 29.57
C ASP A 182 37.47 21.79 29.72
N VAL A 183 37.82 22.48 28.64
CA VAL A 183 38.63 23.70 28.69
C VAL A 183 38.07 24.71 27.70
N ASP A 184 37.42 25.71 28.29
CA ASP A 184 37.07 27.01 27.73
C ASP A 184 38.36 27.84 27.63
N GLU A 185 38.71 28.37 26.46
CA GLU A 185 39.67 29.49 26.37
C GLU A 185 39.40 30.39 25.15
N SER A 186 38.97 31.59 25.48
CA SER A 186 38.93 32.79 24.64
C SER A 186 40.30 33.18 24.08
N GLY A 187 40.38 33.57 22.81
CA GLY A 187 41.57 34.21 22.25
C GLY A 187 41.38 34.74 20.82
N ALA A 188 41.55 36.05 20.66
CA ALA A 188 41.33 36.84 19.44
C ALA A 188 42.46 36.76 18.39
N GLY A 189 42.16 37.18 17.16
CA GLY A 189 43.12 37.49 16.07
C GLY A 189 42.49 37.24 14.70
N ASP A 190 41.79 38.20 14.09
CA ASP A 190 42.28 39.29 13.23
C ASP A 190 42.75 38.86 11.82
N GLY A 191 42.22 39.53 10.79
CA GLY A 191 42.82 39.62 9.46
C GLY A 191 42.14 38.91 8.27
N HIS A 192 41.08 39.49 7.69
CA HIS A 192 40.94 39.46 6.22
C HIS A 192 40.11 40.63 5.65
N ASP A 193 40.81 41.49 4.90
CA ASP A 193 40.31 42.62 4.10
C ASP A 193 39.45 42.18 2.89
N PRO A 194 38.33 42.87 2.59
CA PRO A 194 37.61 42.67 1.33
C PRO A 194 37.58 43.94 0.47
N LYS A 195 38.50 44.11 -0.50
CA LYS A 195 38.31 45.08 -1.60
C LYS A 195 38.98 44.65 -2.90
N LYS A 196 38.16 44.39 -3.93
CA LYS A 196 38.09 45.22 -5.16
C LYS A 196 37.04 44.69 -6.14
N ALA A 197 35.88 45.34 -6.12
CA ALA A 197 35.06 45.52 -7.32
C ALA A 197 35.67 46.66 -8.15
N ARG A 198 35.80 46.47 -9.46
CA ARG A 198 36.05 47.57 -10.41
C ARG A 198 35.24 47.31 -11.67
N THR A 199 34.08 47.94 -11.73
CA THR A 199 33.30 48.23 -12.93
C THR A 199 33.43 49.72 -13.17
N GLU A 200 34.08 50.08 -14.27
CA GLU A 200 33.84 51.21 -15.17
C GLU A 200 34.94 51.18 -16.25
#